data_AF-A0A3N5DPI4-F1
#
_entry.id   AF-A0A3N5DPI4-F1
#
_cell.length_a   1.000
_cell.length_b   1.000
_cell.length_c   1.000
_cell.angle_alpha   90.00
_cell.angle_beta   90.00
_cell.angle_gamma   90.00
#
_symmetry.space_group_name_H-M   'P 1'
#
loop_
_entity.id
_entity.type
_entity.pdbx_description
1 polymer ?
#
loop_
_entity_poly.entity_id
_entity_poly.type
_entity_poly.pdbx_seq_one_letter_code
_entity_poly.pdbx_strand_id
1 'polypeptide(L)'
;FKLAGKVCVTGRTVSDKRFPDSSPVGQNIRIRNVPFKVIGVLTKKGQNAMGQDQDDVVLAPYTTVTRRLTWYPYLRQILVSASSPSNIPVAQKQITELLRMRHKIAPYESDDFTIRNQADLANAATATTEILTVLLASIASVSLLVGGIGIMNIMLVSVTERTREIGIRMSVGARGRDILTQFLIEALVLSLLGGIAGIILGVGGSTAISMFAKWPTIITVFSIILSFGFSIAIGIFFGFYPARKAAMLNPIDALRYE
;
A
#
# COMPACT_ATOMS: atom_id res chain seq x y z
N PHE A 1 -12.40 -48.36 0.37
CA PHE A 1 -11.51 -47.26 -0.07
C PHE A 1 -11.27 -47.37 -1.58
N LYS A 2 -11.89 -46.50 -2.38
CA LYS A 2 -11.77 -46.50 -3.86
C LYS A 2 -10.30 -46.37 -4.28
N LEU A 3 -9.87 -47.13 -5.28
CA LEU A 3 -8.51 -47.11 -5.83
C LEU A 3 -8.06 -45.67 -6.11
N ALA A 4 -7.00 -45.24 -5.42
CA ALA A 4 -6.43 -43.92 -5.61
C ALA A 4 -5.79 -43.88 -7.00
N GLY A 5 -6.42 -43.13 -7.92
CA GLY A 5 -5.93 -42.99 -9.28
C GLY A 5 -4.52 -42.39 -9.31
N LYS A 6 -3.69 -42.87 -10.25
CA LYS A 6 -2.40 -42.25 -10.60
C LYS A 6 -2.68 -41.00 -11.46
N VAL A 7 -3.34 -40.02 -10.86
CA VAL A 7 -3.72 -38.77 -11.53
C VAL A 7 -3.10 -37.57 -10.81
N CYS A 8 -2.79 -36.52 -11.56
CA CYS A 8 -2.26 -35.28 -11.01
C CYS A 8 -2.82 -34.04 -11.74
N VAL A 9 -2.75 -32.91 -11.06
CA VAL A 9 -3.00 -31.57 -11.58
C VAL A 9 -1.70 -30.79 -11.48
N THR A 10 -1.30 -30.11 -12.55
CA THR A 10 -0.03 -29.37 -12.61
C THR A 10 -0.27 -27.87 -12.52
N GLY A 11 0.67 -27.14 -11.93
CA GLY A 11 0.74 -25.69 -12.04
C GLY A 11 1.16 -25.26 -13.45
N ARG A 12 0.95 -23.98 -13.77
CA ARG A 12 1.15 -23.46 -15.11
C ARG A 12 2.62 -23.53 -15.56
N THR A 13 3.56 -23.19 -14.69
CA THR A 13 5.00 -23.27 -14.99
C THR A 13 5.45 -24.70 -15.32
N VAL A 14 4.98 -25.70 -14.55
CA VAL A 14 5.32 -27.11 -14.81
C VAL A 14 4.75 -27.56 -16.16
N SER A 15 3.52 -27.16 -16.45
CA SER A 15 2.83 -27.48 -17.69
C SER A 15 3.58 -26.91 -18.90
N ASP A 16 3.87 -25.62 -18.89
CA ASP A 16 4.49 -24.92 -20.02
C ASP A 16 5.92 -25.44 -20.28
N LYS A 17 6.67 -25.77 -19.22
CA LYS A 17 8.03 -26.35 -19.35
C LYS A 17 8.04 -27.79 -19.85
N ARG A 18 7.02 -28.59 -19.53
CA ARG A 18 6.99 -30.03 -19.90
C ARG A 18 6.20 -30.34 -21.16
N PHE A 19 5.26 -29.49 -21.53
CA PHE A 19 4.40 -29.65 -22.68
C PHE A 19 4.32 -28.32 -23.45
N PRO A 20 5.43 -27.82 -24.03
CA PRO A 20 5.47 -26.51 -24.70
C PRO A 20 4.52 -26.43 -25.91
N ASP A 21 4.42 -27.51 -26.69
CA ASP A 21 3.67 -27.54 -27.96
C ASP A 21 2.43 -28.44 -27.93
N SER A 22 2.02 -28.94 -26.76
CA SER A 22 0.94 -29.92 -26.67
C SER A 22 0.06 -29.72 -25.45
N SER A 23 -1.21 -30.16 -25.56
CA SER A 23 -2.13 -30.08 -24.43
C SER A 23 -1.64 -31.00 -23.30
N PRO A 24 -1.38 -30.48 -22.10
CA PRO A 24 -0.87 -31.26 -20.97
C PRO A 24 -1.90 -32.26 -20.45
N VAL A 25 -3.19 -32.01 -20.65
CA VAL A 25 -4.27 -32.87 -20.16
C VAL A 25 -4.30 -34.16 -20.96
N GLY A 26 -4.32 -35.30 -20.25
CA GLY A 26 -4.32 -36.63 -20.83
C GLY A 26 -2.94 -37.26 -20.96
N GLN A 27 -1.87 -36.46 -20.87
CA GLN A 27 -0.50 -36.94 -20.94
C GLN A 27 -0.01 -37.55 -19.62
N ASN A 28 1.05 -38.35 -19.71
CA ASN A 28 1.69 -38.95 -18.55
C ASN A 28 2.94 -38.16 -18.17
N ILE A 29 3.04 -37.78 -16.89
CA ILE A 29 4.23 -37.22 -16.28
C ILE A 29 4.82 -38.20 -15.27
N ARG A 30 6.14 -38.34 -15.25
CA ARG A 30 6.84 -39.19 -14.29
C ARG A 30 7.28 -38.36 -13.10
N ILE A 31 6.74 -38.67 -11.92
CA ILE A 31 7.16 -38.05 -10.66
C ILE A 31 8.03 -39.07 -9.93
N ARG A 32 9.32 -38.76 -9.78
CA ARG A 32 10.36 -39.72 -9.35
C ARG A 32 10.37 -40.97 -10.23
N ASN A 33 9.76 -42.07 -9.77
CA ASN A 33 9.70 -43.35 -10.47
C ASN A 33 8.27 -43.82 -10.79
N VAL A 34 7.27 -42.97 -10.57
CA VAL A 34 5.86 -43.35 -10.69
C VAL A 34 5.21 -42.50 -11.80
N PRO A 35 4.58 -43.13 -12.81
CA PRO A 35 3.83 -42.41 -13.83
C PRO A 35 2.49 -41.91 -13.28
N PHE A 36 2.16 -40.65 -13.54
CA PHE A 36 0.89 -40.01 -13.24
C PHE A 36 0.28 -39.44 -14.52
N LYS A 37 -1.04 -39.58 -14.69
CA LYS A 37 -1.79 -38.97 -15.78
C LYS A 37 -2.24 -37.56 -15.37
N VAL A 38 -1.93 -36.57 -16.18
CA VAL A 38 -2.37 -35.19 -15.96
C VAL A 38 -3.86 -35.07 -16.33
N ILE A 39 -4.68 -34.60 -15.40
CA ILE A 39 -6.14 -34.43 -15.61
C ILE A 39 -6.56 -32.96 -15.66
N GLY A 40 -5.67 -32.03 -15.32
CA GLY A 40 -5.96 -30.61 -15.33
C GLY A 40 -4.73 -29.76 -15.05
N VAL A 41 -4.86 -28.46 -15.31
CA VAL A 41 -3.84 -27.44 -15.05
C VAL A 41 -4.45 -26.35 -14.19
N LEU A 42 -3.73 -25.90 -13.17
CA LEU A 42 -4.14 -24.79 -12.30
C LEU A 42 -4.11 -23.46 -13.07
N THR A 43 -4.98 -22.54 -12.67
CA THR A 43 -4.93 -21.15 -13.12
C THR A 43 -3.64 -20.47 -12.63
N LYS A 44 -3.01 -19.68 -13.52
CA LYS A 44 -1.76 -18.99 -13.25
C LYS A 44 -1.90 -18.02 -12.06
N LYS A 45 -1.01 -18.15 -11.05
CA LYS A 45 -0.87 -17.24 -9.92
C LYS A 45 0.38 -16.37 -9.99
N GLY A 46 1.43 -16.82 -10.66
CA GLY A 46 2.71 -16.13 -10.77
C GLY A 46 3.56 -16.21 -9.49
N GLN A 47 4.53 -15.29 -9.38
CA GLN A 47 5.43 -15.24 -8.23
C GLN A 47 4.81 -14.49 -7.04
N ASN A 48 5.07 -14.96 -5.82
CA ASN A 48 4.75 -14.21 -4.61
C ASN A 48 5.76 -13.07 -4.36
N ALA A 49 5.50 -12.22 -3.37
CA ALA A 49 6.38 -11.10 -3.00
C ALA A 49 7.81 -11.52 -2.55
N MET A 50 8.03 -12.81 -2.30
CA MET A 50 9.34 -13.40 -1.97
C MET A 50 10.03 -14.04 -3.18
N GLY A 51 9.48 -13.87 -4.39
CA GLY A 51 10.05 -14.41 -5.63
C GLY A 51 9.84 -15.92 -5.83
N GLN A 52 9.05 -16.58 -4.98
CA GLN A 52 8.71 -18.00 -5.18
C GLN A 52 7.61 -18.14 -6.22
N ASP A 53 7.83 -19.01 -7.19
CA ASP A 53 6.85 -19.36 -8.22
C ASP A 53 5.74 -20.23 -7.63
N GLN A 54 4.52 -19.69 -7.55
CA GLN A 54 3.36 -20.43 -7.06
C GLN A 54 2.79 -21.41 -8.09
N ASP A 55 3.26 -21.34 -9.34
CA ASP A 55 2.84 -22.19 -10.44
C ASP A 55 3.80 -23.37 -10.69
N ASP A 56 4.92 -23.45 -9.96
CA ASP A 56 5.85 -24.59 -10.00
C ASP A 56 5.45 -25.70 -9.01
N VAL A 57 4.22 -26.21 -9.15
CA VAL A 57 3.63 -27.20 -8.24
C VAL A 57 2.96 -28.36 -8.97
N VAL A 58 2.92 -29.54 -8.35
CA VAL A 58 2.14 -30.70 -8.83
C VAL A 58 1.31 -31.26 -7.70
N LEU A 59 -0.01 -31.33 -7.90
CA LEU A 59 -0.96 -31.82 -6.93
C LEU A 59 -1.44 -33.22 -7.33
N ALA A 60 -1.41 -34.16 -6.39
CA ALA A 60 -1.92 -35.51 -6.58
C ALA A 60 -2.65 -35.97 -5.31
N PRO A 61 -3.57 -36.94 -5.39
CA PRO A 61 -4.28 -37.44 -4.21
C PRO A 61 -3.33 -37.89 -3.11
N TYR A 62 -3.52 -37.40 -1.88
CA TYR A 62 -2.62 -37.67 -0.74
C TYR A 62 -2.43 -39.17 -0.50
N THR A 63 -3.48 -39.97 -0.69
CA THR A 63 -3.43 -41.44 -0.59
C THR A 63 -2.45 -42.08 -1.57
N THR A 64 -2.35 -41.55 -2.79
CA THR A 64 -1.39 -42.03 -3.81
C THR A 64 0.02 -41.59 -3.45
N VAL A 65 0.19 -40.34 -3.02
CA VAL A 65 1.49 -39.77 -2.65
C VAL A 65 2.10 -40.51 -1.46
N THR A 66 1.33 -40.70 -0.39
CA THR A 66 1.79 -41.42 0.81
C THR A 66 2.20 -42.85 0.49
N ARG A 67 1.40 -43.61 -0.27
CA ARG A 67 1.66 -45.03 -0.55
C ARG A 67 2.75 -45.29 -1.59
N ARG A 68 3.03 -44.35 -2.50
CA ARG A 68 3.88 -44.61 -3.69
C ARG A 68 5.11 -43.70 -3.78
N LEU A 69 5.11 -42.55 -3.11
CA LEU A 69 6.18 -41.56 -3.21
C LEU A 69 6.93 -41.36 -1.89
N THR A 70 6.23 -41.09 -0.79
CA THR A 70 6.88 -40.61 0.45
C THR A 70 6.99 -41.65 1.56
N TRP A 71 6.08 -42.64 1.63
CA TRP A 71 6.06 -43.71 2.64
C TRP A 71 5.93 -43.24 4.11
N TYR A 72 5.70 -41.96 4.37
CA TYR A 72 5.44 -41.45 5.73
C TYR A 72 3.96 -41.57 6.10
N PRO A 73 3.61 -42.11 7.29
CA PRO A 73 2.22 -42.34 7.68
C PRO A 73 1.47 -41.07 8.14
N TYR A 74 2.12 -39.91 8.17
CA TYR A 74 1.57 -38.65 8.69
C TYR A 74 1.41 -37.58 7.61
N LEU A 75 0.45 -36.68 7.83
CA LEU A 75 0.22 -35.51 6.99
C LEU A 75 1.09 -34.35 7.48
N ARG A 76 1.79 -33.66 6.56
CA ARG A 76 2.61 -32.49 6.91
C ARG A 76 1.79 -31.23 7.19
N GLN A 77 0.66 -31.09 6.51
CA GLN A 77 -0.19 -29.92 6.58
C GLN A 77 -1.62 -30.29 6.23
N ILE A 78 -2.59 -29.74 6.96
CA ILE A 78 -4.01 -29.84 6.67
C ILE A 78 -4.51 -28.42 6.45
N LEU A 79 -5.08 -28.15 5.28
CA LEU A 79 -5.73 -26.89 4.98
C LEU A 79 -7.21 -27.02 5.32
N VAL A 80 -7.70 -26.10 6.15
CA VAL A 80 -9.11 -26.05 6.57
C VAL A 80 -9.66 -24.68 6.17
N SER A 81 -10.86 -24.67 5.59
CA SER A 81 -11.57 -23.46 5.22
C SER A 81 -12.77 -23.27 6.15
N ALA A 82 -12.88 -22.10 6.76
CA ALA A 82 -14.04 -21.72 7.56
C ALA A 82 -15.17 -21.21 6.65
N SER A 83 -16.41 -21.32 7.12
CA SER A 83 -17.60 -20.82 6.40
C SER A 83 -17.63 -19.29 6.28
N SER A 84 -17.03 -18.59 7.25
CA SER A 84 -16.90 -17.13 7.25
C SER A 84 -15.60 -16.70 7.96
N PRO A 85 -15.09 -15.49 7.69
CA PRO A 85 -13.93 -14.95 8.40
C PRO A 85 -14.15 -14.81 9.91
N SER A 86 -15.38 -14.46 10.34
CA SER A 86 -15.74 -14.33 11.75
C SER A 86 -15.67 -15.64 12.53
N ASN A 87 -15.81 -16.78 11.85
CA ASN A 87 -15.78 -18.10 12.49
C ASN A 87 -14.37 -18.66 12.67
N ILE A 88 -13.34 -18.02 12.09
CA ILE A 88 -11.96 -18.53 12.15
C ILE A 88 -11.46 -18.72 13.59
N PRO A 89 -11.62 -17.77 14.53
CA PRO A 89 -11.14 -17.95 15.91
C PRO A 89 -11.85 -19.10 16.64
N VAL A 90 -13.15 -19.28 16.37
CA VAL A 90 -13.95 -20.36 16.96
C VAL A 90 -13.53 -21.71 16.38
N ALA A 91 -13.39 -21.79 15.05
CA ALA A 91 -12.94 -22.99 14.37
C ALA A 91 -11.53 -23.40 14.81
N GLN A 92 -10.63 -22.43 15.01
CA GLN A 92 -9.28 -22.70 15.52
C GLN A 92 -9.33 -23.35 16.91
N LYS A 93 -10.13 -22.82 17.84
CA LYS A 93 -10.30 -23.44 19.18
C LYS A 93 -10.86 -24.85 19.09
N GLN A 94 -11.93 -25.05 18.30
CA GLN A 94 -12.56 -26.36 18.12
C GLN A 94 -11.61 -27.38 17.48
N ILE A 95 -10.80 -26.97 16.52
CA ILE A 95 -9.80 -27.84 15.88
C ILE A 95 -8.69 -28.18 16.89
N THR A 96 -8.22 -27.21 17.69
CA THR A 96 -7.23 -27.47 18.74
C THR A 96 -7.75 -28.52 19.73
N GLU A 97 -8.96 -28.34 20.26
CA GLU A 97 -9.58 -29.29 21.19
C GLU A 97 -9.73 -30.68 20.56
N LEU A 98 -10.22 -30.74 19.32
CA LEU A 98 -10.39 -31.99 18.59
C LEU A 98 -9.06 -32.71 18.36
N LEU A 99 -7.99 -31.99 18.01
CA LEU A 99 -6.67 -32.55 17.78
C LEU A 99 -6.04 -33.03 19.09
N ARG A 100 -6.13 -32.25 20.18
CA ARG A 100 -5.66 -32.69 21.51
C ARG A 100 -6.36 -33.98 21.95
N MET A 101 -7.68 -34.09 21.76
CA MET A 101 -8.42 -35.32 22.05
C MET A 101 -7.96 -36.49 21.18
N ARG A 102 -7.78 -36.30 19.87
CA ARG A 102 -7.36 -37.37 18.95
C ARG A 102 -5.91 -37.82 19.17
N HIS A 103 -5.03 -36.88 19.50
CA HIS A 103 -3.62 -37.14 19.77
C HIS A 103 -3.39 -37.59 21.22
N LYS A 104 -4.43 -37.58 22.07
CA LYS A 104 -4.40 -37.98 23.48
C LYS A 104 -3.42 -37.14 24.31
N ILE A 105 -3.35 -35.84 24.02
CA ILE A 105 -2.46 -34.89 24.68
C ILE A 105 -3.06 -34.49 26.03
N ALA A 106 -2.30 -34.64 27.11
CA ALA A 106 -2.77 -34.28 28.45
C ALA A 106 -2.96 -32.74 28.60
N PRO A 107 -3.75 -32.25 29.57
CA PRO A 107 -3.98 -30.80 29.76
C PRO A 107 -2.69 -29.99 30.01
N TYR A 108 -1.68 -30.59 30.63
CA TYR A 108 -0.41 -29.95 30.99
C TYR A 108 0.69 -30.16 29.96
N GLU A 109 0.41 -30.92 28.90
CA GLU A 109 1.36 -31.23 27.84
C GLU A 109 1.24 -30.20 26.71
N SER A 110 2.39 -29.89 26.09
CA SER A 110 2.47 -28.98 24.94
C SER A 110 1.88 -29.63 23.68
N ASP A 111 1.23 -28.83 22.83
CA ASP A 111 0.68 -29.31 21.56
C ASP A 111 1.79 -29.80 20.62
N ASP A 112 1.58 -30.94 19.95
CA ASP A 112 2.47 -31.50 18.92
C ASP A 112 2.14 -30.98 17.50
N PHE A 113 1.17 -30.08 17.39
CA PHE A 113 0.73 -29.45 16.15
C PHE A 113 0.77 -27.92 16.26
N THR A 114 0.79 -27.26 15.11
CA THR A 114 0.68 -25.79 15.04
C THR A 114 -0.46 -25.42 14.11
N ILE A 115 -1.44 -24.67 14.63
CA ILE A 115 -2.49 -24.08 13.80
C ILE A 115 -2.07 -22.68 13.42
N ARG A 116 -1.91 -22.45 12.11
CA ARG A 116 -1.59 -21.12 11.56
C ARG A 116 -2.84 -20.56 10.91
N ASN A 117 -3.34 -19.47 11.47
CA ASN A 117 -4.40 -18.70 10.86
C ASN A 117 -3.79 -17.77 9.79
N GLN A 118 -4.17 -17.98 8.53
CA GLN A 118 -3.73 -17.09 7.45
C GLN A 118 -4.31 -15.69 7.58
N ALA A 119 -5.48 -15.53 8.21
CA ALA A 119 -6.07 -14.21 8.48
C ALA A 119 -5.22 -13.42 9.49
N ASP A 120 -4.66 -14.04 10.53
CA ASP A 120 -3.81 -13.33 11.49
C ASP A 120 -2.51 -12.85 10.85
N LEU A 121 -1.93 -13.64 9.94
CA LEU A 121 -0.74 -13.22 9.19
C LEU A 121 -1.05 -12.05 8.25
N ALA A 122 -2.19 -12.10 7.55
CA ALA A 122 -2.64 -11.00 6.71
C ALA A 122 -2.93 -9.74 7.54
N ASN A 123 -3.65 -9.87 8.66
CA ASN A 123 -3.99 -8.78 9.56
C ASN A 123 -2.73 -8.13 10.16
N ALA A 124 -1.73 -8.92 10.58
CA ALA A 124 -0.47 -8.39 11.09
C ALA A 124 0.30 -7.61 10.02
N ALA A 125 0.32 -8.10 8.78
CA ALA A 125 0.95 -7.38 7.67
C ALA A 125 0.20 -6.06 7.37
N THR A 126 -1.14 -6.11 7.30
CA THR A 126 -1.98 -4.92 7.08
C THR A 126 -1.80 -3.90 8.20
N ALA A 127 -1.82 -4.31 9.47
CA ALA A 127 -1.60 -3.42 10.60
C ALA A 127 -0.21 -2.75 10.55
N THR A 128 0.82 -3.50 10.16
CA THR A 128 2.18 -2.93 9.97
C THR A 128 2.17 -1.87 8.86
N THR A 129 1.53 -2.15 7.72
CA THR A 129 1.41 -1.20 6.62
C THR A 129 0.62 0.05 7.04
N GLU A 130 -0.46 -0.10 7.81
CA GLU A 130 -1.24 1.02 8.32
C GLU A 130 -0.41 1.90 9.26
N ILE A 131 0.34 1.31 10.20
CA ILE A 131 1.20 2.05 11.12
C ILE A 131 2.27 2.83 10.34
N LEU A 132 2.92 2.20 9.36
CA LEU A 132 3.91 2.89 8.51
C LEU A 132 3.26 4.00 7.68
N THR A 133 2.04 3.79 7.19
CA THR A 133 1.29 4.81 6.45
C THR A 133 0.97 6.02 7.33
N VAL A 134 0.49 5.78 8.55
CA VAL A 134 0.20 6.84 9.54
C VAL A 134 1.47 7.58 9.93
N LEU A 135 2.58 6.86 10.16
CA LEU A 135 3.89 7.46 10.44
C LEU A 135 4.35 8.39 9.31
N LEU A 136 4.32 7.90 8.07
CA LEU A 136 4.73 8.68 6.89
C LEU A 136 3.81 9.88 6.66
N ALA A 137 2.49 9.71 6.83
CA ALA A 137 1.52 10.80 6.75
C ALA A 137 1.78 11.86 7.82
N SER A 138 2.16 11.44 9.03
CA SER A 138 2.48 12.36 10.13
C SER A 138 3.73 13.17 9.83
N ILE A 139 4.80 12.52 9.35
CA ILE A 139 6.04 13.20 8.92
C ILE A 139 5.74 14.18 7.79
N ALA A 140 4.99 13.75 6.77
CA ALA A 140 4.60 14.61 5.66
C ALA A 140 3.79 15.83 6.12
N SER A 141 2.85 15.64 7.06
CA SER A 141 2.07 16.74 7.64
C SER A 141 2.94 17.74 8.41
N VAL A 142 3.93 17.27 9.17
CA VAL A 142 4.88 18.15 9.86
C VAL A 142 5.74 18.92 8.85
N SER A 143 6.29 18.25 7.84
CA SER A 143 7.08 18.90 6.78
C SER A 143 6.26 19.97 6.05
N LEU A 144 4.99 19.70 5.82
CA LEU A 144 4.07 20.63 5.19
C LEU A 144 3.77 21.85 6.08
N LEU A 145 3.57 21.67 7.39
CA LEU A 145 3.41 22.77 8.34
C LEU A 145 4.65 23.67 8.35
N VAL A 146 5.84 23.09 8.41
CA VAL A 146 7.12 23.83 8.35
C VAL A 146 7.24 24.59 7.03
N GLY A 147 6.89 23.96 5.90
CA GLY A 147 6.83 24.61 4.60
C GLY A 147 5.84 25.77 4.54
N GLY A 148 4.64 25.60 5.12
CA GLY A 148 3.61 26.62 5.23
C GLY A 148 4.05 27.83 6.06
N ILE A 149 4.74 27.59 7.18
CA ILE A 149 5.37 28.66 7.98
C ILE A 149 6.41 29.42 7.14
N GLY A 150 7.16 28.71 6.29
CA GLY A 150 8.09 29.33 5.34
C GLY A 150 7.39 30.29 4.37
N ILE A 151 6.26 29.88 3.78
CA ILE A 151 5.43 30.74 2.92
C ILE A 151 4.97 31.98 3.69
N MET A 152 4.45 31.79 4.91
CA MET A 152 4.00 32.89 5.77
C MET A 152 5.13 33.90 6.04
N ASN A 153 6.33 33.42 6.35
CA ASN A 153 7.48 34.28 6.64
C ASN A 153 7.93 35.07 5.41
N ILE A 154 8.06 34.42 4.25
CA ILE A 154 8.42 35.10 3.00
C ILE A 154 7.38 36.17 2.67
N MET A 155 6.08 35.86 2.83
CA MET A 155 5.01 36.82 2.61
C MET A 155 5.04 37.98 3.61
N LEU A 156 5.33 37.74 4.89
CA LEU A 156 5.48 38.80 5.88
C LEU A 156 6.63 39.75 5.52
N VAL A 157 7.78 39.21 5.12
CA VAL A 157 8.94 40.01 4.69
C VAL A 157 8.59 40.81 3.43
N SER A 158 7.94 40.19 2.44
CA SER A 158 7.51 40.86 1.22
C SER A 158 6.53 42.01 1.48
N VAL A 159 5.60 41.83 2.42
CA VAL A 159 4.68 42.91 2.83
C VAL A 159 5.45 44.05 3.47
N THR A 160 6.43 43.76 4.34
CA THR A 160 7.23 44.81 4.98
C THR A 160 8.10 45.58 3.99
N GLU A 161 8.71 44.90 3.02
CA GLU A 161 9.50 45.56 1.95
C GLU A 161 8.63 46.41 1.03
N ARG A 162 7.41 45.96 0.72
CA ARG A 162 6.46 46.67 -0.15
C ARG A 162 5.51 47.62 0.60
N THR A 163 5.77 47.92 1.88
CA THR A 163 4.89 48.75 2.72
C THR A 163 4.56 50.10 2.07
N ARG A 164 5.57 50.79 1.54
CA ARG A 164 5.41 52.11 0.89
C ARG A 164 4.56 52.04 -0.38
N GLU A 165 4.73 50.99 -1.18
CA GLU A 165 3.94 50.75 -2.41
C GLU A 165 2.46 50.50 -2.07
N ILE A 166 2.20 49.70 -1.03
CA ILE A 166 0.84 49.44 -0.52
C ILE A 166 0.19 50.74 -0.04
N GLY A 167 0.94 51.58 0.70
CA GLY A 167 0.49 52.89 1.17
C GLY A 167 0.09 53.84 0.03
N ILE A 168 0.87 53.86 -1.06
CA ILE A 168 0.55 54.65 -2.26
C ILE A 168 -0.74 54.13 -2.89
N ARG A 169 -0.91 52.81 -3.09
CA ARG A 169 -2.14 52.24 -3.66
C ARG A 169 -3.39 52.60 -2.85
N MET A 170 -3.32 52.50 -1.53
CA MET A 170 -4.45 52.84 -0.66
C MET A 170 -4.76 54.34 -0.66
N SER A 171 -3.73 55.19 -0.77
CA SER A 171 -3.90 56.65 -0.85
C SER A 171 -4.58 57.10 -2.14
N VAL A 172 -4.41 56.34 -3.23
CA VAL A 172 -5.06 56.57 -4.54
C VAL A 172 -6.45 55.91 -4.61
N GLY A 173 -6.90 55.22 -3.55
CA GLY A 173 -8.28 54.72 -3.40
C GLY A 173 -8.45 53.21 -3.42
N ALA A 174 -7.37 52.41 -3.43
CA ALA A 174 -7.48 50.96 -3.29
C ALA A 174 -8.07 50.58 -1.93
N ARG A 175 -9.05 49.67 -1.91
CA ARG A 175 -9.64 49.17 -0.67
C ARG A 175 -8.73 48.11 -0.05
N GLY A 176 -8.75 47.96 1.27
CA GLY A 176 -8.00 46.89 1.95
C GLY A 176 -8.34 45.48 1.42
N ARG A 177 -9.56 45.28 0.90
CA ARG A 177 -9.95 44.03 0.23
C ARG A 177 -9.15 43.76 -1.04
N ASP A 178 -8.81 44.79 -1.81
CA ASP A 178 -8.06 44.66 -3.06
C ASP A 178 -6.63 44.20 -2.74
N ILE A 179 -6.01 44.80 -1.72
CA ILE A 179 -4.69 44.42 -1.20
C ILE A 179 -4.72 42.99 -0.65
N LEU A 180 -5.74 42.64 0.14
CA LEU A 180 -5.92 41.28 0.65
C LEU A 180 -5.98 40.26 -0.49
N THR A 181 -6.80 40.52 -1.51
CA THR A 181 -6.95 39.59 -2.65
C THR A 181 -5.67 39.47 -3.45
N GLN A 182 -4.91 40.55 -3.64
CA GLN A 182 -3.62 40.51 -4.33
C GLN A 182 -2.65 39.57 -3.63
N PHE A 183 -2.41 39.78 -2.33
CA PHE A 183 -1.45 38.95 -1.59
C PHE A 183 -1.93 37.50 -1.42
N LEU A 184 -3.25 37.28 -1.31
CA LEU A 184 -3.80 35.93 -1.28
C LEU A 184 -3.59 35.20 -2.62
N ILE A 185 -3.74 35.91 -3.74
CA ILE A 185 -3.45 35.37 -5.08
C ILE A 185 -1.95 35.08 -5.23
N GLU A 186 -1.05 35.94 -4.75
CA GLU A 186 0.39 35.68 -4.75
C GLU A 186 0.72 34.39 -3.97
N ALA A 187 0.16 34.21 -2.77
CA ALA A 187 0.32 32.99 -1.98
C ALA A 187 -0.28 31.74 -2.68
N LEU A 188 -1.44 31.89 -3.32
CA LEU A 188 -2.08 30.84 -4.08
C LEU A 188 -1.23 30.41 -5.28
N VAL A 189 -0.69 31.35 -6.05
CA VAL A 189 0.16 31.07 -7.22
C VAL A 189 1.45 30.35 -6.79
N LEU A 190 2.10 30.80 -5.71
CA LEU A 190 3.27 30.12 -5.15
C LEU A 190 2.95 28.67 -4.76
N SER A 191 1.78 28.45 -4.15
CA SER A 191 1.34 27.13 -3.72
C SER A 191 0.94 26.24 -4.88
N LEU A 192 0.29 26.78 -5.92
CA LEU A 192 -0.02 26.05 -7.15
C LEU A 192 1.26 25.59 -7.86
N LEU A 193 2.25 26.49 -8.01
CA LEU A 193 3.54 26.15 -8.62
C LEU A 193 4.29 25.10 -7.80
N GLY A 194 4.33 25.26 -6.47
CA GLY A 194 4.92 24.28 -5.56
C GLY A 194 4.20 22.92 -5.61
N GLY A 195 2.87 22.92 -5.67
CA GLY A 195 2.04 21.73 -5.79
C GLY A 195 2.27 20.99 -7.10
N ILE A 196 2.32 21.69 -8.23
CA ILE A 196 2.64 21.11 -9.54
C ILE A 196 4.05 20.52 -9.54
N ALA A 197 5.04 21.29 -9.06
CA ALA A 197 6.43 20.81 -8.95
C ALA A 197 6.53 19.58 -8.05
N GLY A 198 5.81 19.58 -6.92
CA GLY A 198 5.72 18.44 -6.01
C GLY A 198 5.11 17.20 -6.65
N ILE A 199 4.04 17.35 -7.46
CA ILE A 199 3.45 16.24 -8.22
C ILE A 199 4.44 15.69 -9.23
N ILE A 200 5.12 16.56 -9.99
CA ILE A 200 6.11 16.14 -10.99
C ILE A 200 7.25 15.36 -10.33
N LEU A 201 7.79 15.87 -9.22
CA LEU A 201 8.85 15.21 -8.47
C LEU A 201 8.36 13.90 -7.81
N GLY A 202 7.15 13.88 -7.28
CA GLY A 202 6.55 12.69 -6.66
C GLY A 202 6.29 11.57 -7.67
N VAL A 203 5.68 11.89 -8.80
CA VAL A 203 5.42 10.93 -9.89
C VAL A 203 6.72 10.47 -10.54
N GLY A 204 7.63 11.41 -10.83
CA GLY A 204 8.95 11.11 -11.41
C GLY A 204 9.79 10.23 -10.50
N GLY A 205 9.87 10.56 -9.21
CA GLY A 205 10.58 9.76 -8.20
C GLY A 205 9.97 8.38 -8.02
N SER A 206 8.64 8.28 -7.96
CA SER A 206 7.93 6.99 -7.87
C SER A 206 8.18 6.09 -9.08
N THR A 207 8.22 6.67 -10.28
CA THR A 207 8.51 5.95 -11.52
C THR A 207 9.96 5.50 -11.58
N ALA A 208 10.90 6.36 -11.16
CA ALA A 208 12.32 6.00 -11.07
C ALA A 208 12.55 4.83 -10.10
N ILE A 209 11.92 4.87 -8.92
CA ILE A 209 11.99 3.77 -7.94
C ILE A 209 11.43 2.48 -8.54
N SER A 210 10.30 2.54 -9.25
CA SER A 210 9.73 1.36 -9.90
C SER A 210 10.68 0.74 -10.93
N MET A 211 11.38 1.58 -11.71
CA MET A 211 12.34 1.13 -12.72
C MET A 211 13.62 0.52 -12.10
N PHE A 212 14.22 1.18 -11.10
CA PHE A 212 15.50 0.73 -10.51
C PHE A 212 15.33 -0.38 -9.48
N ALA A 213 14.31 -0.29 -8.62
CA ALA A 213 14.10 -1.24 -7.52
C ALA A 213 13.13 -2.39 -7.88
N LYS A 214 12.47 -2.33 -9.06
CA LYS A 214 11.41 -3.26 -9.48
C LYS A 214 10.25 -3.35 -8.48
N TRP A 215 10.02 -2.29 -7.71
CA TRP A 215 8.91 -2.22 -6.76
C TRP A 215 7.64 -1.76 -7.47
N PRO A 216 6.51 -2.46 -7.30
CA PRO A 216 5.24 -2.03 -7.87
C PRO A 216 4.74 -0.80 -7.11
N THR A 217 4.94 0.38 -7.67
CA THR A 217 4.39 1.64 -7.15
C THR A 217 3.04 1.91 -7.82
N ILE A 218 2.00 2.09 -6.99
CA ILE A 218 0.65 2.41 -7.48
C ILE A 218 0.40 3.88 -7.17
N ILE A 219 0.31 4.69 -8.23
CA ILE A 219 -0.04 6.11 -8.13
C ILE A 219 -1.52 6.24 -8.46
N THR A 220 -2.33 6.64 -7.49
CA THR A 220 -3.77 6.85 -7.72
C THR A 220 -4.06 8.31 -8.07
N VAL A 221 -5.00 8.53 -8.99
CA VAL A 221 -5.47 9.87 -9.36
C VAL A 221 -6.03 10.62 -8.15
N PHE A 222 -6.70 9.89 -7.25
CA PHE A 222 -7.23 10.44 -6.01
C PHE A 222 -6.12 11.02 -5.12
N SER A 223 -4.99 10.33 -4.94
CA SER A 223 -3.85 10.84 -4.17
C SER A 223 -3.27 12.14 -4.76
N ILE A 224 -3.21 12.24 -6.09
CA ILE A 224 -2.71 13.46 -6.77
C ILE A 224 -3.65 14.64 -6.54
N ILE A 225 -4.96 14.43 -6.72
CA ILE A 225 -5.97 15.47 -6.50
C ILE A 225 -5.96 15.91 -5.03
N LEU A 226 -5.88 14.95 -4.11
CA LEU A 226 -5.84 15.23 -2.68
C LEU A 226 -4.60 16.04 -2.32
N SER A 227 -3.40 15.65 -2.78
CA SER A 227 -2.17 16.40 -2.48
C SER A 227 -2.19 17.81 -3.08
N PHE A 228 -2.74 17.95 -4.30
CA PHE A 228 -2.86 19.25 -4.96
C PHE A 228 -3.82 20.18 -4.21
N GLY A 229 -5.01 19.68 -3.85
CA GLY A 229 -5.98 20.43 -3.06
C GLY A 229 -5.43 20.82 -1.69
N PHE A 230 -4.65 19.94 -1.07
CA PHE A 230 -4.01 20.23 0.22
C PHE A 230 -2.94 21.33 0.11
N SER A 231 -2.16 21.35 -0.98
CA SER A 231 -1.19 22.42 -1.25
C SER A 231 -1.87 23.79 -1.41
N ILE A 232 -3.00 23.86 -2.12
CA ILE A 232 -3.82 25.07 -2.24
C ILE A 232 -4.32 25.52 -0.87
N ALA A 233 -4.85 24.61 -0.05
CA ALA A 233 -5.39 24.92 1.27
C ALA A 233 -4.33 25.51 2.20
N ILE A 234 -3.11 24.93 2.22
CA ILE A 234 -1.97 25.44 3.00
C ILE A 234 -1.58 26.85 2.53
N GLY A 235 -1.51 27.07 1.22
CA GLY A 235 -1.19 28.37 0.63
C GLY A 235 -2.12 29.48 1.09
N ILE A 236 -3.43 29.21 1.00
CA ILE A 236 -4.47 30.14 1.45
C ILE A 236 -4.36 30.36 2.96
N PHE A 237 -4.24 29.28 3.74
CA PHE A 237 -4.21 29.36 5.21
C PHE A 237 -3.03 30.19 5.73
N PHE A 238 -1.80 29.89 5.28
CA PHE A 238 -0.59 30.58 5.74
C PHE A 238 -0.39 31.94 5.04
N GLY A 239 -0.94 32.14 3.85
CA GLY A 239 -0.94 33.44 3.16
C GLY A 239 -1.96 34.44 3.71
N PHE A 240 -3.01 33.96 4.37
CA PHE A 240 -4.09 34.82 4.86
C PHE A 240 -3.63 35.83 5.92
N TYR A 241 -2.84 35.40 6.90
CA TYR A 241 -2.35 36.29 7.96
C TYR A 241 -1.54 37.49 7.43
N PRO A 242 -0.46 37.30 6.63
CA PRO A 242 0.30 38.42 6.06
C PRO A 242 -0.55 39.28 5.11
N ALA A 243 -1.40 38.67 4.27
CA ALA A 243 -2.29 39.41 3.38
C ALA A 243 -3.26 40.31 4.17
N ARG A 244 -3.80 39.82 5.29
CA ARG A 244 -4.64 40.61 6.19
C ARG A 244 -3.86 41.72 6.88
N LYS A 245 -2.61 41.46 7.27
CA LYS A 245 -1.73 42.48 7.85
C LYS A 245 -1.46 43.62 6.87
N ALA A 246 -1.20 43.29 5.59
CA ALA A 246 -1.02 44.28 4.51
C ALA A 246 -2.28 45.12 4.28
N ALA A 247 -3.44 44.48 4.27
CA ALA A 247 -4.74 45.14 4.06
C ALA A 247 -5.17 46.08 5.19
N MET A 248 -4.57 45.96 6.38
CA MET A 248 -4.86 46.77 7.57
C MET A 248 -3.83 47.88 7.81
N LEU A 249 -2.86 48.08 6.90
CA LEU A 249 -1.89 49.16 7.00
C LEU A 249 -2.57 50.52 6.85
N ASN A 250 -2.15 51.48 7.68
CA ASN A 250 -2.64 52.85 7.59
C ASN A 250 -1.84 53.62 6.52
N PRO A 251 -2.47 54.25 5.50
CA PRO A 251 -1.74 54.86 4.39
C PRO A 251 -0.74 55.92 4.81
N ILE A 252 -1.06 56.68 5.88
CA ILE A 252 -0.21 57.74 6.43
C ILE A 252 1.07 57.15 7.04
N ASP A 253 0.94 56.07 7.82
CA ASP A 253 2.08 55.40 8.47
C ASP A 253 2.95 54.69 7.43
N ALA A 254 2.34 54.11 6.40
CA ALA A 254 3.03 53.42 5.31
C ALA A 254 3.88 54.35 4.44
N LEU A 255 3.51 55.63 4.30
CA LEU A 255 4.27 56.64 3.54
C LEU A 255 5.40 57.29 4.36
N ARG A 256 5.33 57.19 5.69
CA ARG A 256 6.33 57.69 6.63
C ARG A 256 7.45 56.69 6.94
N TYR A 257 7.29 55.45 6.48
CA TYR A 257 8.27 54.39 6.62
C TYR A 257 9.45 54.65 5.66
N GLU A 258 10.65 54.81 6.22
CA GLU A 258 11.93 54.72 5.49
C GLU A 258 12.36 53.27 5.30
#